data_AF-A0A969TKY1-F1
#
_entry.id   AF-A0A969TKY1-F1
#
_cell.length_a   1.000
_cell.length_b   1.000
_cell.length_c   1.000
_cell.angle_alpha   90.00
_cell.angle_beta   90.00
_cell.angle_gamma   90.00
#
_symmetry.space_group_name_H-M   'P 1'
#
loop_
_entity.id
_entity.type
_entity.pdbx_description
1 polymer ?
#
loop_
_entity_poly.entity_id
_entity_poly.type
_entity_poly.pdbx_seq_one_letter_code
_entity_poly.pdbx_strand_id
1 'polypeptide(L)' 'MPKNSPIISASPEIMDGTPVFFGTRVAVQTLLDYLKAGESIDDFLDGFPTVTKGLR' A
#
# COMPACT_ATOMS: atom_id res chain seq x y z
N MET A 1 20.85 5.29 9.23
CA MET A 1 19.52 4.65 9.15
C MET A 1 19.45 3.90 7.83
N PRO A 2 19.12 2.61 7.79
CA PRO A 2 19.14 1.87 6.53
C PRO A 2 18.11 2.47 5.57
N LYS A 3 18.57 2.83 4.38
CA LYS A 3 17.82 3.55 3.33
C LYS A 3 16.88 2.65 2.50
N ASN A 4 16.57 1.44 2.96
CA ASN A 4 15.84 0.43 2.19
C ASN A 4 14.80 -0.29 3.05
N SER A 5 13.81 0.45 3.59
CA SER A 5 12.61 -0.21 4.11
C SER A 5 11.78 -0.72 2.94
N PRO A 6 11.28 -1.97 2.97
CA PRO A 6 10.43 -2.47 1.90
C PRO A 6 9.15 -1.64 1.81
N ILE A 7 8.67 -1.36 0.59
CA ILE A 7 7.43 -0.60 0.34
C ILE A 7 6.21 -1.54 0.44
N ILE A 8 6.41 -2.81 0.09
CA ILE A 8 5.40 -3.86 0.10
C ILE A 8 5.93 -5.02 0.94
N SER A 9 5.07 -5.61 1.77
CA SER A 9 5.34 -6.86 2.47
C SER A 9 4.28 -7.90 2.17
N ALA A 10 4.69 -9.17 2.18
CA ALA A 10 3.81 -10.33 2.14
C ALA A 10 4.33 -11.35 3.16
N SER A 11 3.47 -11.76 4.08
CA SER A 11 3.77 -12.77 5.11
C SER A 11 2.50 -13.59 5.36
N PRO A 12 2.57 -14.92 5.51
CA PRO A 12 1.40 -15.73 5.88
C PRO A 12 0.70 -15.23 7.15
N GLU A 13 1.44 -14.60 8.07
CA GLU A 13 0.90 -14.05 9.31
C GLU A 13 0.11 -12.74 9.12
N ILE A 14 0.25 -12.08 7.96
CA ILE A 14 -0.39 -10.80 7.65
C ILE A 14 -1.28 -10.99 6.42
N MET A 15 -2.60 -10.96 6.65
CA MET A 15 -3.62 -11.14 5.60
C MET A 15 -3.37 -12.38 4.71
N ASP A 16 -2.95 -13.48 5.33
CA ASP A 16 -2.73 -14.76 4.65
C ASP A 16 -1.76 -14.68 3.45
N GLY A 17 -0.72 -13.84 3.57
CA GLY A 17 0.27 -13.64 2.50
C GLY A 17 -0.14 -12.67 1.40
N THR A 18 -1.30 -12.01 1.53
CA THR A 18 -1.71 -10.95 0.58
C THR A 18 -0.68 -9.83 0.59
N PRO A 19 -0.17 -9.37 -0.57
CA PRO A 19 0.72 -8.22 -0.63
C PRO A 19 0.07 -6.94 -0.09
N VAL A 20 0.68 -6.34 0.92
CA VAL A 20 0.22 -5.10 1.56
C VAL A 20 1.29 -4.02 1.52
N PHE A 21 0.88 -2.76 1.60
CA PHE A 21 1.81 -1.66 1.88
C PHE A 21 2.46 -1.88 3.24
N PHE A 22 3.79 -1.77 3.29
CA PHE A 22 4.57 -2.08 4.47
C PHE A 22 4.13 -1.26 5.69
N GLY A 23 4.01 -1.93 6.84
CA GLY A 23 3.52 -1.31 8.08
C GLY A 23 2.00 -1.08 8.12
N THR A 24 1.26 -1.55 7.11
CA THR A 24 -0.20 -1.43 7.04
C THR A 24 -0.86 -2.79 6.78
N ARG A 25 -2.20 -2.83 6.84
CA ARG A 25 -3.02 -3.93 6.31
C ARG A 25 -3.77 -3.51 5.05
N VAL A 26 -3.25 -2.55 4.29
CA VAL A 26 -3.85 -2.08 3.05
C VAL A 26 -3.28 -2.92 1.90
N ALA A 27 -4.14 -3.71 1.26
CA ALA A 27 -3.73 -4.55 0.13
C ALA A 27 -3.30 -3.68 -1.05
N VAL A 28 -2.25 -4.09 -1.77
CA VAL A 28 -1.83 -3.45 -3.03
C VAL A 28 -2.96 -3.49 -4.07
N GLN A 29 -3.78 -4.54 -4.04
CA GLN A 29 -4.95 -4.67 -4.92
C GLN A 29 -5.93 -3.49 -4.77
N THR A 30 -6.08 -2.94 -3.57
CA THR A 30 -6.96 -1.79 -3.32
C THR A 30 -6.58 -0.57 -4.14
N LEU A 31 -5.27 -0.26 -4.24
CA LEU A 31 -4.80 0.83 -5.11
C LEU A 31 -5.13 0.54 -6.58
N LEU A 32 -4.93 -0.70 -7.03
CA LEU A 32 -5.25 -1.08 -8.41
C LEU A 32 -6.75 -0.97 -8.70
N ASP A 33 -7.60 -1.25 -7.73
CA ASP A 33 -9.06 -1.14 -7.89
C ASP A 33 -9.51 0.32 -7.97
N TYR A 34 -8.92 1.23 -7.17
CA TYR A 34 -9.12 2.68 -7.31
C TYR A 34 -8.73 3.15 -8.72
N LEU A 35 -7.53 2.78 -9.19
CA LEU A 35 -7.07 3.16 -10.52
C LEU A 35 -7.94 2.59 -11.64
N LYS A 36 -8.45 1.36 -11.50
CA LYS A 36 -9.41 0.77 -12.45
C LYS A 36 -10.77 1.47 -12.45
N ALA A 37 -11.19 1.99 -11.30
CA ALA A 37 -12.42 2.77 -11.16
C ALA A 37 -12.28 4.20 -11.73
N GLY A 38 -11.07 4.62 -12.10
CA GLY A 38 -10.79 5.97 -12.61
C GLY A 38 -10.45 6.99 -11.53
N GLU A 39 -10.31 6.54 -10.28
CA GLU A 39 -9.88 7.37 -9.15
C GLU A 39 -8.38 7.68 -9.25
N SER A 40 -7.97 8.80 -8.66
CA SER A 40 -6.57 9.21 -8.63
C SER A 40 -5.79 8.53 -7.49
N ILE A 41 -4.46 8.66 -7.53
CA ILE A 41 -3.61 8.25 -6.41
C ILE A 41 -3.92 9.08 -5.15
N ASP A 42 -4.30 10.34 -5.31
CA ASP A 42 -4.61 11.22 -4.17
C ASP A 42 -5.91 10.75 -3.49
N ASP A 43 -6.94 10.37 -4.27
CA ASP A 43 -8.18 9.81 -3.73
C ASP A 43 -7.93 8.51 -2.93
N PHE A 44 -7.01 7.66 -3.40
CA PHE A 44 -6.58 6.48 -2.65
C PHE A 44 -5.89 6.85 -1.33
N LEU A 45 -5.00 7.85 -1.33
CA LEU A 45 -4.25 8.25 -0.13
C LEU A 45 -5.14 8.93 0.90
N ASP A 46 -6.16 9.68 0.45
CA ASP A 46 -7.18 10.25 1.33
C ASP A 46 -8.00 9.16 2.03
N GLY A 47 -8.26 8.04 1.34
CA GLY A 47 -8.90 6.86 1.93
C GLY A 47 -8.00 6.02 2.85
N PHE A 48 -6.69 6.06 2.64
CA PHE A 48 -5.70 5.26 3.36
C PHE A 48 -4.50 6.11 3.83
N PRO A 49 -4.69 7.03 4.82
CA PRO A 49 -3.67 7.99 5.24
C PRO A 49 -2.43 7.36 5.90
N THR A 50 -2.48 6.06 6.23
CA THR A 50 -1.33 5.29 6.71
C THR A 50 -0.39 4.87 5.57
N VAL A 51 -0.83 4.95 4.32
CA VAL A 51 0.00 4.72 3.13
C VAL A 51 0.56 6.07 2.70
N THR A 52 1.88 6.15 2.51
CA THR A 52 2.55 7.40 2.14
C THR A 52 3.17 7.30 0.75
N LYS A 53 3.17 8.41 -0.01
CA LYS A 53 4.03 8.51 -1.21
C LYS A 53 5.49 8.38 -0.78
N GLY A 54 6.23 7.49 -1.45
CA GLY A 54 7.67 7.39 -1.23
C GLY A 54 8.38 8.69 -1.64
N LEU A 55 9.21 9.22 -0.75
CA LEU A 55 10.20 10.24 -1.10
C LEU A 55 11.27 9.56 -1.96
N ARG A 56 11.36 9.97 -3.24
CA ARG A 56 12.39 9.49 -4.16
C ARG A 56 13.75 10.09 -3.84
#